data_AF-A0A923S8W1-F1
#
_entry.id   AF-A0A923S8W1-F1
#
_cell.length_a   1.000
_cell.length_b   1.000
_cell.length_c   1.000
_cell.angle_alpha   90.00
_cell.angle_beta   90.00
_cell.angle_gamma   90.00
#
_symmetry.space_group_name_H-M   'P 1'
#
loop_
_entity.id
_entity.type
_entity.pdbx_description
1 polymer ?
#
loop_
_entity_poly.entity_id
_entity_poly.type
_entity_poly.pdbx_seq_one_letter_code
_entity_poly.pdbx_strand_id
1 'polypeptide(L)' 'MAKINSKALDPQRYACIQAEQRELEQQYSTHITMARLCPYCKLRLETLCKGAHGATYLKCPQCGEAVFFPPVVFRIA' A
#
# COMPACT_ATOMS: atom_id res chain seq x y z
N MET A 1 -11.05 19.27 -0.86
CA MET A 1 -10.30 19.27 -2.14
C MET A 1 -11.20 18.69 -3.22
N ALA A 2 -11.29 19.32 -4.39
CA ALA A 2 -12.04 18.77 -5.52
C ALA A 2 -11.34 17.50 -6.04
N LYS A 3 -12.11 16.47 -6.41
CA LYS A 3 -11.54 15.24 -6.98
C LYS A 3 -10.91 15.56 -8.34
N ILE A 4 -9.63 15.25 -8.50
CA ILE A 4 -8.95 15.37 -9.80
C ILE A 4 -9.44 14.25 -10.71
N ASN A 5 -9.92 14.61 -11.91
CA ASN A 5 -10.23 13.65 -12.96
C ASN A 5 -8.99 13.46 -13.85
N SER A 6 -8.09 12.56 -13.45
CA SER A 6 -6.83 12.29 -14.16
C SER A 6 -7.04 11.84 -15.61
N LYS A 7 -8.10 11.07 -15.87
CA LYS A 7 -8.45 10.60 -17.22
C LYS A 7 -8.86 11.76 -18.15
N ALA A 8 -9.59 12.74 -17.64
CA ALA A 8 -9.98 13.91 -18.43
C ALA A 8 -8.84 14.91 -18.62
N LEU A 9 -7.92 14.99 -17.66
CA LEU A 9 -6.78 15.90 -17.71
C LEU A 9 -5.75 15.46 -18.77
N ASP A 10 -5.42 14.18 -18.81
CA ASP A 10 -4.48 13.61 -19.79
C ASP A 10 -4.83 12.14 -20.10
N PRO A 11 -5.64 11.89 -21.15
CA PRO A 11 -6.08 10.55 -21.50
C PRO A 11 -4.95 9.61 -21.92
N GLN A 12 -3.91 10.12 -22.60
CA GLN A 12 -2.81 9.31 -23.10
C GLN A 12 -1.93 8.83 -21.95
N ARG A 13 -1.54 9.75 -21.05
CA ARG A 13 -0.78 9.40 -19.85
C ARG A 13 -1.58 8.48 -18.93
N TYR A 14 -2.88 8.73 -18.78
CA TYR A 14 -3.76 7.84 -18.00
C TYR A 14 -3.75 6.42 -18.56
N ALA A 15 -3.86 6.25 -19.88
CA ALA A 15 -3.84 4.93 -20.51
C ALA A 15 -2.51 4.19 -20.30
N CYS A 16 -1.38 4.89 -20.40
CA CYS A 16 -0.06 4.34 -20.12
C CYS A 16 0.06 3.85 -18.67
N ILE A 17 -0.25 4.72 -17.70
CA ILE A 17 -0.23 4.37 -16.28
C ILE A 17 -1.20 3.22 -15.99
N GLN A 18 -2.38 3.22 -16.60
CA GLN A 18 -3.37 2.15 -16.41
C GLN A 18 -2.85 0.79 -16.89
N ALA A 19 -2.04 0.74 -17.95
CA ALA A 19 -1.40 -0.48 -18.40
C ALA A 19 -0.33 -0.95 -17.39
N GLU A 20 0.56 -0.04 -16.96
CA GLU A 20 1.58 -0.33 -15.94
C GLU A 20 0.95 -0.84 -14.62
N GLN A 21 -0.14 -0.23 -14.16
CA GLN A 21 -0.84 -0.66 -12.96
C GLN A 21 -1.43 -2.08 -13.08
N ARG A 22 -1.92 -2.47 -14.27
CA ARG A 22 -2.39 -3.84 -14.50
C ARG A 22 -1.25 -4.85 -14.46
N GLU A 23 -0.09 -4.50 -15.01
CA GLU A 23 1.10 -5.37 -14.94
C GLU A 23 1.56 -5.57 -13.49
N LEU A 24 1.59 -4.48 -12.71
CA LEU A 24 1.90 -4.55 -11.28
C LEU A 24 0.86 -5.38 -10.51
N GLU A 25 -0.43 -5.18 -10.79
CA GLU A 25 -1.49 -5.99 -10.18
C GLU A 25 -1.32 -7.47 -10.53
N GLN A 26 -1.03 -7.83 -11.78
CA GLN A 26 -0.77 -9.23 -12.16
C GLN A 26 0.46 -9.81 -11.44
N GLN A 27 1.53 -9.02 -11.30
CA GLN A 27 2.77 -9.47 -10.68
C GLN A 27 2.65 -9.65 -9.16
N TYR A 28 1.89 -8.77 -8.49
CA TYR A 28 1.85 -8.69 -7.02
C TYR A 28 0.49 -9.04 -6.40
N SER A 29 -0.56 -9.24 -7.21
CA SER A 29 -1.82 -9.82 -6.74
C SER A 29 -1.55 -11.23 -6.25
N THR A 30 -1.51 -11.36 -4.94
CA THR A 30 -1.23 -12.61 -4.26
C THR A 30 -2.33 -12.85 -3.26
N HIS A 31 -2.70 -14.11 -3.04
CA HIS A 31 -3.68 -14.48 -2.02
C HIS A 31 -3.16 -14.28 -0.58
N ILE A 32 -1.88 -13.96 -0.41
CA ILE A 32 -1.24 -13.79 0.89
C ILE A 32 -0.91 -12.32 1.09
N THR A 33 -1.58 -11.71 2.06
CA THR A 33 -1.35 -10.32 2.49
C THR A 33 -1.09 -10.27 3.99
N MET A 34 -0.46 -9.20 4.45
CA MET A 34 -0.25 -8.95 5.88
C MET A 34 -0.73 -7.54 6.23
N ALA A 35 -1.58 -7.42 7.25
CA ALA A 35 -2.00 -6.12 7.77
C ALA A 35 -1.04 -5.63 8.86
N ARG A 36 -0.56 -4.38 8.73
CA ARG A 36 0.09 -3.67 9.83
C ARG A 36 -0.98 -2.97 10.65
N LEU A 37 -1.08 -3.33 11.93
CA LEU A 37 -2.01 -2.72 12.87
C LEU A 37 -1.26 -1.78 13.80
N CYS A 38 -1.92 -0.70 14.22
CA CYS A 38 -1.41 0.14 15.31
C CYS A 38 -1.32 -0.70 16.59
N PRO A 39 -0.14 -0.78 17.25
CA PRO A 39 0.00 -1.60 18.46
C PRO A 39 -0.85 -1.06 19.62
N TYR A 40 -1.08 0.25 19.65
CA TYR A 40 -1.83 0.95 20.70
C TYR A 40 -3.35 0.79 20.57
N CYS A 41 -3.93 1.08 19.39
CA CYS A 41 -5.38 1.12 19.21
C CYS A 41 -5.94 0.08 18.22
N LYS A 42 -5.08 -0.80 17.69
CA LYS A 42 -5.42 -1.89 16.75
C LYS A 42 -6.02 -1.45 15.41
N LEU A 43 -6.06 -0.14 15.11
CA LEU A 43 -6.44 0.35 13.79
C LEU A 43 -5.56 -0.27 12.70
N ARG A 44 -6.17 -0.71 11.60
CA ARG A 44 -5.44 -1.14 10.40
C ARG A 44 -4.81 0.07 9.72
N LEU A 45 -3.48 0.08 9.64
CA LEU A 45 -2.71 1.18 9.07
C LEU A 45 -2.31 0.91 7.60
N GLU A 46 -1.91 -0.33 7.30
CA GLU A 46 -1.42 -0.69 5.96
C GLU A 46 -1.72 -2.17 5.67
N THR A 47 -1.85 -2.52 4.39
CA THR A 47 -1.89 -3.91 3.92
C THR A 47 -0.72 -4.13 2.98
N LEU A 48 0.15 -5.06 3.33
CA LEU A 48 1.31 -5.45 2.54
C LEU A 48 0.97 -6.66 1.67
N CYS A 49 1.26 -6.55 0.37
CA CYS A 49 1.27 -7.69 -0.54
C CYS A 49 2.53 -8.53 -0.33
N LYS A 50 2.53 -9.79 -0.78
CA LYS A 50 3.70 -10.66 -0.73
C LYS A 50 4.93 -9.99 -1.37
N GLY A 51 6.05 -9.97 -0.64
CA GLY A 51 7.29 -9.35 -1.11
C GLY A 51 8.30 -9.10 0.00
N ALA A 52 9.25 -8.18 -0.25
CA ALA A 52 10.17 -7.66 0.75
C ALA A 52 9.81 -6.20 1.06
N HIS A 53 9.67 -5.88 2.33
CA HIS A 53 9.26 -4.57 2.83
C HIS A 53 10.29 -4.06 3.82
N GLY A 54 10.72 -2.81 3.64
CA GLY A 54 11.65 -2.15 4.56
C GLY A 54 11.01 -1.81 5.91
N ALA A 55 11.85 -1.35 6.83
CA ALA A 55 11.39 -0.71 8.06
C ALA A 55 10.65 0.58 7.71
N THR A 56 9.53 0.84 8.39
CA THR A 56 8.72 2.05 8.16
C THR A 56 8.28 2.64 9.49
N TYR A 57 7.93 3.92 9.49
CA TYR A 57 7.24 4.55 10.60
C TYR A 57 6.09 5.42 10.07
N LEU A 58 5.03 5.56 10.86
CA LEU A 58 3.91 6.44 10.53
C LEU A 58 3.21 6.90 11.79
N LYS A 59 2.52 8.06 11.72
CA LYS A 59 1.67 8.55 12.80
C LYS A 59 0.27 7.98 12.67
N CYS A 60 -0.22 7.27 13.67
CA CYS A 60 -1.55 6.68 13.65
C CYS A 60 -2.62 7.78 13.52
N PRO A 61 -3.51 7.74 12.51
CA PRO A 61 -4.51 8.78 12.31
C PRO A 61 -5.61 8.76 13.39
N GLN A 62 -5.76 7.66 14.13
CA GLN A 62 -6.79 7.53 15.18
C GLN A 62 -6.29 7.93 16.57
N CYS A 63 -5.11 7.43 16.99
CA CYS A 63 -4.61 7.70 18.35
C CYS A 63 -3.46 8.70 18.40
N GLY A 64 -2.96 9.16 17.25
CA GLY A 64 -1.88 10.16 17.19
C GLY A 64 -0.47 9.64 17.50
N GLU A 65 -0.32 8.40 17.96
CA GLU A 65 0.97 7.81 18.30
C GLU A 65 1.86 7.55 17.08
N ALA A 66 3.17 7.72 17.25
CA ALA A 66 4.16 7.32 16.27
C ALA A 66 4.41 5.81 16.39
N VAL A 67 4.27 5.08 15.27
CA VAL A 67 4.42 3.62 15.23
C VAL A 67 5.57 3.27 14.29
N PHE A 68 6.48 2.42 14.75
CA PHE A 68 7.56 1.84 13.96
C PHE A 68 7.23 0.38 13.62
N PHE A 69 7.50 -0.01 12.39
CA PHE A 69 7.35 -1.39 11.92
C PHE A 69 8.70 -1.96 11.48
N PRO A 70 9.04 -3.19 11.90
CA PRO A 70 10.24 -3.86 11.41
C PRO A 70 10.13 -4.17 9.90
N PRO A 71 11.27 -4.43 9.22
CA PRO A 71 11.24 -4.97 7.88
C PRO A 71 10.56 -6.35 7.88
N VAL A 72 9.87 -6.67 6.79
CA VAL A 72 9.14 -7.92 6.63
C VAL A 72 9.48 -8.56 5.29
N VAL A 73 9.77 -9.86 5.30
CA VAL A 73 9.96 -10.65 4.09
C VAL A 73 9.00 -11.82 4.13
N PHE A 74 8.16 -11.93 3.11
CA PHE A 74 7.26 -13.06 2.95
C PHE A 74 8.08 -14.25 2.42
N ARG A 75 8.13 -15.35 3.17
CA ARG A 75 8.76 -16.59 2.69
C ARG A 75 7.77 -17.35 1.81
N ILE A 76 8.29 -17.96 0.75
CA ILE A 76 7.58 -19.00 0.01
C ILE A 76 7.79 -20.28 0.81
N ALA A 77 6.70 -20.93 1.22
CA ALA A 77 6.75 -22.28 1.79
C ALA A 77 6.96 -23.30 0.68
#